data_AF-A0A8T4W3G7-F1
#
_entry.id   AF-A0A8T4W3G7-F1
#
_cell.length_a   1.000
_cell.length_b   1.000
_cell.length_c   1.000
_cell.angle_alpha   90.00
_cell.angle_beta   90.00
_cell.angle_gamma   90.00
#
_symmetry.space_group_name_H-M   'P 1'
#
loop_
_entity.id
_entity.type
_entity.pdbx_description
1 polymer ?
#
loop_
_entity_poly.entity_id
_entity_poly.type
_entity_poly.pdbx_seq_one_letter_code
_entity_poly.pdbx_strand_id
1 'polypeptide(L)'
;MNKKTSLTIPDFLTVSNASIGFLSITYIIDGKLWMASILIIVCVALDGIDGALARYLSVEHELGAYLDFFSDIISFCFAPALLLYYTYYDKTLGRGWESPQNALATLVPLLIVFLGTMRLARFADKNS
;
A
#
# COMPACT_ATOMS: atom_id res chain seq x y z
N MET A 1 23.95 19.14 -17.35
CA MET A 1 22.87 18.18 -17.67
C MET A 1 21.85 18.24 -16.55
N ASN A 2 20.72 18.93 -16.74
CA ASN A 2 19.68 19.06 -15.72
C ASN A 2 18.36 18.58 -16.34
N LYS A 3 18.12 17.26 -16.33
CA LYS A 3 16.88 16.69 -16.87
C LYS A 3 15.81 16.76 -15.79
N LYS A 4 14.86 17.66 -16.03
CA LYS A 4 13.55 17.88 -15.40
C LYS A 4 13.12 16.84 -14.35
N THR A 5 13.28 17.20 -13.09
CA THR A 5 12.56 16.70 -11.91
C THR A 5 11.23 17.46 -11.74
N SER A 6 10.47 17.68 -12.82
CA SER A 6 9.17 18.37 -12.71
C SER A 6 8.10 17.34 -12.37
N LEU A 7 7.57 17.39 -11.14
CA LEU A 7 6.39 16.62 -10.74
C LEU A 7 5.29 16.79 -11.79
N THR A 8 4.74 15.66 -12.21
CA THR A 8 3.64 15.57 -13.17
C THR A 8 2.32 15.36 -12.44
N ILE A 9 1.21 15.56 -13.15
CA ILE A 9 -0.15 15.34 -12.61
C ILE A 9 -0.32 13.89 -12.09
N PRO A 10 0.16 12.85 -12.79
CA PRO A 10 0.17 11.48 -12.26
C PRO A 10 0.88 11.35 -10.90
N ASP A 11 2.06 11.96 -10.72
CA ASP A 11 2.81 11.85 -9.47
C ASP A 11 2.04 12.42 -8.26
N PHE A 12 1.27 13.49 -8.48
CA PHE A 12 0.41 14.04 -7.44
C PHE A 12 -0.74 13.10 -7.05
N LEU A 13 -1.28 12.37 -8.03
CA LEU A 13 -2.30 11.34 -7.78
C LEU A 13 -1.71 10.17 -7.00
N THR A 14 -0.52 9.71 -7.37
CA THR A 14 0.20 8.64 -6.68
C THR A 14 0.51 9.01 -5.22
N VAL A 15 0.99 10.24 -4.97
CA VAL A 15 1.21 10.71 -3.58
C VAL A 15 -0.10 10.85 -2.81
N SER A 16 -1.19 11.23 -3.48
CA SER A 16 -2.52 11.28 -2.88
C SER A 16 -3.02 9.88 -2.54
N ASN A 17 -2.78 8.89 -3.39
CA ASN A 17 -3.09 7.49 -3.15
C ASN A 17 -2.36 6.97 -1.90
N ALA A 18 -1.04 7.19 -1.80
CA ALA A 18 -0.24 6.86 -0.63
C ALA A 18 -0.78 7.52 0.66
N SER A 19 -1.19 8.79 0.57
CA SER A 19 -1.75 9.55 1.69
C SER A 19 -3.09 8.96 2.17
N ILE A 20 -3.95 8.53 1.25
CA ILE A 20 -5.22 7.85 1.56
C ILE A 20 -4.96 6.46 2.15
N GLY A 21 -3.94 5.75 1.65
CA GLY A 21 -3.50 4.47 2.21
C GLY A 21 -3.04 4.61 3.66
N PHE A 22 -2.23 5.63 3.95
CA PHE A 22 -1.84 5.96 5.33
C PHE A 22 -3.05 6.35 6.19
N LEU A 23 -3.98 7.15 5.64
CA LEU A 23 -5.22 7.50 6.34
C LEU A 23 -6.02 6.24 6.70
N SER A 24 -6.13 5.27 5.79
CA SER A 24 -6.76 3.98 6.08
C SER A 24 -6.12 3.29 7.29
N ILE A 25 -4.78 3.25 7.33
CA ILE A 25 -4.04 2.69 8.46
C ILE A 25 -4.39 3.40 9.78
N THR A 26 -4.53 4.73 9.79
CA THR A 26 -4.96 5.44 10.99
C THR A 26 -6.36 5.04 11.45
N TYR A 27 -7.31 4.85 10.52
CA TYR A 27 -8.65 4.36 10.85
C TYR A 27 -8.66 2.90 11.38
N ILE A 28 -7.72 2.06 10.93
CA ILE A 28 -7.52 0.71 11.48
C ILE A 28 -7.10 0.80 12.94
N ILE A 29 -6.14 1.68 13.26
CA ILE A 29 -5.66 1.89 14.63
C ILE A 29 -6.78 2.41 15.53
N ASP A 30 -7.64 3.29 15.01
CA ASP A 30 -8.84 3.78 15.70
C ASP A 30 -9.96 2.73 15.84
N GLY A 31 -9.78 1.52 15.29
CA GLY A 31 -10.77 0.44 15.31
C GLY A 31 -11.96 0.64 14.36
N LYS A 32 -11.91 1.64 13.48
CA LYS A 32 -12.96 1.96 12.49
C LYS A 32 -12.74 1.16 11.20
N LEU A 33 -12.85 -0.16 11.29
CA LEU A 33 -12.55 -1.10 10.20
C LEU A 33 -13.40 -0.88 8.93
N TRP A 34 -14.65 -0.43 9.11
CA TRP A 34 -15.53 -0.12 7.98
C TRP A 34 -14.98 1.03 7.13
N MET A 35 -14.62 2.15 7.75
CA MET A 35 -14.01 3.29 7.05
C MET A 35 -12.66 2.92 6.44
N ALA A 36 -11.83 2.18 7.18
CA ALA A 36 -10.54 1.71 6.66
C ALA A 36 -10.69 0.87 5.37
N SER A 37 -11.65 -0.04 5.35
CA SER A 37 -11.92 -0.91 4.20
C SER A 37 -12.39 -0.12 2.99
N ILE A 38 -13.27 0.88 3.19
CA ILE A 38 -13.70 1.79 2.13
C ILE A 38 -12.50 2.57 1.56
N LEU A 39 -11.62 3.08 2.42
CA LEU A 39 -10.44 3.83 1.99
C LEU A 39 -9.47 2.96 1.17
N ILE A 40 -9.29 1.68 1.52
CA ILE A 40 -8.48 0.74 0.72
C ILE A 40 -9.09 0.56 -0.68
N ILE A 41 -10.42 0.41 -0.78
CA ILE A 41 -11.10 0.30 -2.08
C ILE A 41 -10.92 1.59 -2.91
N VAL A 42 -10.97 2.76 -2.26
CA VAL A 42 -10.70 4.04 -2.92
C VAL A 42 -9.25 4.10 -3.45
N CYS A 43 -8.27 3.61 -2.68
CA CYS A 43 -6.89 3.50 -3.16
C CYS A 43 -6.77 2.63 -4.42
N VAL A 44 -7.43 1.45 -4.44
CA VAL A 44 -7.47 0.58 -5.63
C VAL A 44 -8.03 1.32 -6.84
N ALA A 45 -9.08 2.12 -6.66
CA ALA A 45 -9.69 2.88 -7.73
C ALA A 45 -8.77 4.00 -8.25
N LEU A 46 -8.08 4.72 -7.36
CA LEU A 46 -7.18 5.80 -7.71
C LEU A 46 -5.94 5.30 -8.46
N ASP A 47 -5.40 4.16 -8.03
CA ASP A 47 -4.27 3.47 -8.66
C ASP A 47 -4.56 2.97 -10.09
N GLY A 48 -5.82 2.59 -10.33
CA GLY A 48 -6.27 2.29 -11.69
C GLY A 48 -6.27 3.53 -12.59
N ILE A 49 -6.48 4.71 -12.00
CA ILE A 49 -6.62 5.98 -12.73
C ILE A 49 -5.26 6.62 -13.02
N ASP A 50 -4.36 6.70 -12.04
CA ASP A 50 -3.02 7.29 -12.24
C ASP A 50 -2.17 6.45 -13.22
N GLY A 51 -2.21 5.12 -13.13
CA GLY A 51 -1.55 4.21 -14.07
C GLY A 51 -2.15 4.26 -15.49
N ALA A 52 -3.42 4.65 -15.65
CA ALA A 52 -4.01 4.93 -16.96
C ALA A 52 -3.62 6.32 -17.48
N LEU A 53 -3.56 7.32 -16.59
CA LEU A 53 -3.18 8.69 -16.93
C LEU A 53 -1.71 8.80 -17.35
N ALA A 54 -0.81 8.11 -16.65
CA ALA A 54 0.61 8.05 -16.98
C ALA A 54 0.86 7.48 -18.38
N ARG A 55 0.15 6.40 -18.74
CA ARG A 55 0.17 5.81 -20.08
C ARG A 55 -0.36 6.75 -21.15
N TYR A 56 -1.44 7.48 -20.85
CA TYR A 56 -2.02 8.44 -21.80
C TYR A 56 -1.11 9.65 -22.05
N LEU A 57 -0.41 10.12 -21.01
CA LEU A 57 0.45 11.30 -21.10
C LEU A 57 1.85 10.99 -21.66
N SER A 58 2.24 9.71 -21.80
CA SER A 58 3.58 9.29 -22.25
C SER A 58 4.72 9.98 -21.47
N VAL A 59 4.46 10.31 -20.20
CA VAL A 59 5.45 10.91 -19.30
C VAL A 59 5.86 9.86 -18.28
N GLU A 60 6.83 9.04 -18.67
CA GLU A 60 7.46 8.09 -17.77
C GLU A 60 8.84 8.64 -17.39
N HIS A 61 9.03 8.87 -16.10
CA HIS A 61 10.31 9.31 -15.55
C HIS A 61 10.61 8.49 -14.29
N GLU A 62 11.90 8.24 -14.03
CA GLU A 62 12.34 7.34 -12.95
C GLU A 62 11.75 7.72 -11.59
N LEU A 63 11.67 9.02 -11.27
CA LEU A 63 11.13 9.50 -10.00
C LEU A 63 9.66 9.08 -9.79
N GLY A 64 8.83 9.19 -10.83
CA GLY A 64 7.42 8.80 -10.76
C GLY A 64 7.25 7.29 -10.53
N ALA A 65 8.08 6.47 -11.19
CA ALA A 65 8.07 5.03 -10.99
C ALA A 65 8.47 4.63 -9.54
N TYR A 66 9.41 5.34 -8.92
CA TYR A 66 9.73 5.14 -7.50
C TYR A 66 8.57 5.54 -6.59
N LEU A 67 7.90 6.68 -6.86
CA LEU A 67 6.75 7.13 -6.07
C LEU A 67 5.58 6.15 -6.15
N ASP A 68 5.32 5.61 -7.34
CA ASP A 68 4.32 4.58 -7.62
C ASP A 68 4.57 3.31 -6.79
N PHE A 69 5.81 2.82 -6.83
CA PHE A 69 6.25 1.70 -6.01
C PHE A 69 6.02 1.90 -4.50
N PHE A 70 6.34 3.09 -3.97
CA PHE A 70 6.11 3.38 -2.55
C PHE A 70 4.62 3.48 -2.21
N SER A 71 3.83 4.13 -3.08
CA SER A 71 2.38 4.24 -2.91
C SER A 71 1.72 2.87 -2.88
N ASP A 72 2.04 2.02 -3.84
CA ASP A 72 1.52 0.67 -3.95
C ASP A 72 1.81 -0.20 -2.73
N ILE A 73 3.02 -0.09 -2.19
CA ILE A 73 3.40 -0.82 -0.98
C ILE A 73 2.52 -0.39 0.20
N ILE A 74 2.31 0.92 0.39
CA ILE A 74 1.52 1.44 1.51
C ILE A 74 0.05 1.01 1.35
N SER A 75 -0.54 1.26 0.18
CA SER A 75 -1.96 1.07 -0.08
C SER A 75 -2.36 -0.40 -0.23
N PHE A 76 -1.52 -1.24 -0.85
CA PHE A 76 -1.87 -2.63 -1.17
C PHE A 76 -1.14 -3.70 -0.38
N CYS A 77 -0.01 -3.37 0.26
CA CYS A 77 0.67 -4.33 1.14
C CYS A 77 0.37 -4.03 2.60
N PHE A 78 0.67 -2.80 3.06
CA PHE A 78 0.56 -2.46 4.49
C PHE A 78 -0.88 -2.31 4.97
N ALA A 79 -1.72 -1.53 4.29
CA ALA A 79 -3.09 -1.30 4.72
C ALA A 79 -3.92 -2.60 4.90
N PRO A 80 -3.99 -3.53 3.93
CA PRO A 80 -4.73 -4.77 4.11
C PRO A 80 -4.07 -5.73 5.12
N ALA A 81 -2.73 -5.76 5.20
CA ALA A 81 -2.02 -6.56 6.20
C ALA A 81 -2.36 -6.11 7.63
N LEU A 82 -2.36 -4.79 7.87
CA LEU A 82 -2.74 -4.23 9.17
C LEU A 82 -4.22 -4.44 9.48
N LEU A 83 -5.09 -4.38 8.47
CA LEU A 83 -6.52 -4.65 8.64
C LEU A 83 -6.75 -6.08 9.14
N LEU A 84 -6.06 -7.05 8.52
CA LEU A 84 -6.10 -8.45 8.93
C LEU A 84 -5.51 -8.63 10.33
N TYR A 85 -4.35 -8.02 10.60
CA TYR A 85 -3.73 -8.08 11.93
C TYR A 85 -4.70 -7.59 13.00
N TYR A 86 -5.28 -6.41 12.83
CA TYR A 86 -6.19 -5.83 13.81
C TYR A 86 -7.46 -6.69 14.00
N THR A 87 -7.96 -7.30 12.93
CA THR A 87 -9.20 -8.10 12.98
C THR A 87 -9.00 -9.44 13.71
N TYR A 88 -7.86 -10.09 13.52
CA TYR A 88 -7.60 -11.44 14.04
C TYR A 88 -6.72 -11.50 15.28
N TYR A 89 -6.04 -10.40 15.62
CA TYR A 89 -5.19 -10.35 16.81
C TYR A 89 -6.05 -10.15 18.07
N ASP A 90 -6.03 -11.14 18.96
CA ASP A 90 -6.77 -11.08 20.21
C ASP A 90 -5.83 -10.83 21.38
N LYS A 91 -6.00 -9.70 22.06
CA LYS A 91 -5.18 -9.30 23.21
C LYS A 91 -5.38 -10.22 24.43
N THR A 92 -6.46 -11.00 24.48
CA THR A 92 -6.81 -11.86 25.62
C THR A 92 -6.08 -13.21 25.60
N LEU A 93 -5.60 -13.65 24.44
CA LEU A 93 -4.97 -14.97 24.22
C LEU A 93 -3.46 -15.01 24.49
N GLY A 94 -2.90 -13.98 25.12
CA GLY A 94 -1.46 -13.85 25.35
C GLY A 94 -0.72 -13.21 24.16
N ARG A 95 0.55 -12.88 24.35
CA ARG A 95 1.31 -12.11 23.35
C ARG A 95 1.89 -13.01 22.26
N GLY A 96 1.58 -12.70 21.01
CA GLY A 96 2.35 -13.11 19.83
C GLY A 96 2.43 -14.63 19.61
N TRP A 97 3.40 -15.29 20.25
CA TRP A 97 3.71 -16.71 20.09
C TRP A 97 3.12 -17.61 21.19
N GLU A 98 2.51 -17.01 22.20
CA GLU A 98 1.88 -17.74 23.31
C GLU A 98 0.62 -18.51 22.87
N SER A 99 -0.08 -18.00 21.85
CA SER A 99 -1.23 -18.65 21.23
C SER A 99 -0.98 -18.91 19.74
N PRO A 100 -1.31 -20.11 19.22
CA PRO A 100 -1.26 -20.40 17.78
C PRO A 100 -2.07 -19.40 16.94
N GLN A 101 -3.18 -18.86 17.48
CA GLN A 101 -4.03 -17.91 16.77
C GLN A 101 -3.34 -16.55 16.60
N ASN A 102 -2.72 -16.02 17.65
CA ASN A 102 -1.99 -14.75 17.57
C ASN A 102 -0.71 -14.86 16.75
N ALA A 103 -0.09 -16.04 16.72
CA ALA A 103 1.05 -16.31 15.86
C ALA A 103 0.63 -16.24 14.39
N LEU A 104 -0.48 -16.89 14.03
CA LEU A 104 -1.04 -16.82 12.68
C LEU A 104 -1.50 -15.40 12.31
N ALA A 105 -2.16 -14.70 13.24
CA ALA A 105 -2.59 -13.32 13.05
C ALA A 105 -1.41 -12.36 12.81
N THR A 106 -0.20 -12.70 13.25
CA THR A 106 1.02 -11.91 13.01
C THR A 106 1.76 -12.38 11.75
N LEU A 107 1.89 -13.69 11.54
CA LEU A 107 2.64 -14.27 10.42
C LEU A 107 1.95 -14.05 9.08
N VAL A 108 0.62 -14.17 9.01
CA VAL A 108 -0.11 -14.01 7.74
C VAL A 108 0.03 -12.59 7.17
N PRO A 109 -0.22 -11.51 7.93
CA PRO A 109 0.06 -10.14 7.49
C PRO A 109 1.51 -9.92 7.06
N LEU A 110 2.46 -10.48 7.80
CA LEU A 110 3.89 -10.37 7.48
C LEU A 110 4.21 -11.02 6.13
N LEU A 111 3.66 -12.21 5.87
CA LEU A 111 3.79 -12.88 4.58
C LEU A 111 3.14 -12.08 3.44
N ILE A 112 1.99 -11.46 3.68
CA ILE A 112 1.34 -10.58 2.68
C ILE A 112 2.25 -9.41 2.32
N VAL A 113 2.83 -8.73 3.31
CA VAL A 113 3.76 -7.61 3.05
C VAL A 113 5.01 -8.11 2.33
N PHE A 114 5.59 -9.22 2.78
CA PHE A 114 6.81 -9.77 2.18
C PHE A 114 6.60 -10.18 0.72
N LEU A 115 5.57 -10.99 0.45
CA LEU A 115 5.26 -11.47 -0.90
C LEU A 115 4.75 -10.34 -1.80
N GLY A 116 3.93 -9.43 -1.26
CA GLY A 116 3.43 -8.25 -1.96
C GLY A 116 4.57 -7.34 -2.40
N THR A 117 5.47 -7.00 -1.48
CA THR A 117 6.64 -6.17 -1.78
C THR A 117 7.55 -6.83 -2.81
N MET A 118 7.83 -8.13 -2.69
CA MET A 118 8.63 -8.87 -3.67
C MET A 118 7.98 -8.89 -5.06
N ARG A 119 6.65 -9.03 -5.13
CA ARG A 119 5.91 -8.98 -6.40
C ARG A 119 6.09 -7.61 -7.06
N LEU A 120 5.87 -6.53 -6.31
CA LEU A 120 6.01 -5.15 -6.80
C LEU A 120 7.45 -4.82 -7.20
N ALA A 121 8.44 -5.23 -6.39
CA ALA A 121 9.85 -5.00 -6.70
C ALA A 121 10.28 -5.64 -8.02
N ARG A 122 9.76 -6.84 -8.33
CA ARG A 122 10.01 -7.51 -9.63
C ARG A 122 9.37 -6.79 -10.81
N PHE A 123 8.29 -6.06 -10.61
CA PHE A 123 7.67 -5.26 -11.66
C PHE A 123 8.43 -3.94 -11.88
N ALA A 124 8.93 -3.33 -10.80
CA ALA A 124 9.77 -2.13 -10.88
C ALA A 124 11.07 -2.41 -11.67
N ASP A 125 11.76 -3.52 -11.39
CA ASP A 125 13.02 -3.91 -12.07
C ASP A 125 12.86 -4.25 -13.56
N LYS A 126 11.64 -4.60 -14.00
CA LYS A 126 11.35 -4.87 -15.42
C LYS A 126 11.08 -3.61 -16.24
N ASN A 127 10.79 -2.48 -15.59
CA ASN A 127 10.50 -1.20 -16.23
C ASN A 127 11.70 -0.23 -16.22
N SER A 128 12.85 -0.64 -15.65
CA SER A 128 14.13 0.10 -15.67
C SER A 128 15.03 -0.27 -16.85
#